data_AF-A0A7C1I0Q7-F1
#
_entry.id   AF-A0A7C1I0Q7-F1
#
_cell.length_a   1.000
_cell.length_b   1.000
_cell.length_c   1.000
_cell.angle_alpha   90.00
_cell.angle_beta   90.00
_cell.angle_gamma   90.00
#
_symmetry.space_group_name_H-M   'P 1'
#
loop_
_entity.id
_entity.type
_entity.pdbx_description
1 polymer ?
#
loop_
_entity_poly.entity_id
_entity_poly.type
_entity_poly.pdbx_seq_one_letter_code
_entity_poly.pdbx_strand_id
1 'polypeptide(L)'
;VGTGVIFGEYTYGETLGPKLFHTPLMIGVNWLMLVYCSLYIAGRFIDTPYFRTIVAAVLMVVYDFALEPAAVYLDMWSWAGGAVPMQNYLAWLILAFLLGSLADWMKLPARENKIALPLFFVQLGFFIGLDLWIIAEKIWELS
;
A
#
# COMPACT_ATOMS: atom_id res chain seq x y z
N VAL A 1 8.82 -6.82 -16.09
CA VAL A 1 9.06 -5.39 -15.74
C VAL A 1 10.42 -5.34 -15.06
N GLY A 2 11.39 -4.64 -15.66
CA GLY A 2 12.60 -5.35 -16.09
C GLY A 2 13.96 -4.83 -15.62
N THR A 3 14.07 -4.07 -14.54
CA THR A 3 15.41 -3.71 -14.02
C THR A 3 15.56 -3.80 -12.51
N GLY A 4 14.46 -3.87 -11.74
CA GLY A 4 14.50 -3.88 -10.27
C GLY A 4 15.06 -2.59 -9.62
N VAL A 5 15.41 -1.57 -10.42
CA VAL A 5 16.14 -0.38 -9.94
C VAL A 5 15.32 0.50 -8.99
N ILE A 6 14.00 0.59 -9.20
CA ILE A 6 13.14 1.49 -8.40
C ILE A 6 12.58 0.76 -7.18
N PHE A 7 11.97 -0.40 -7.40
CA PHE A 7 11.22 -1.13 -6.37
C PHE A 7 11.94 -2.38 -5.85
N GLY A 8 13.02 -2.82 -6.49
CA GLY A 8 13.59 -4.16 -6.28
C GLY A 8 13.11 -5.19 -7.29
N GLU A 9 13.73 -6.35 -7.24
CA GLU A 9 13.40 -7.49 -8.07
C GLU A 9 12.30 -8.33 -7.43
N TYR A 10 11.14 -8.36 -8.08
CA TYR A 10 9.99 -9.16 -7.66
C TYR A 10 9.19 -9.61 -8.88
N THR A 11 8.38 -10.64 -8.69
CA THR A 11 7.49 -11.19 -9.73
C THR A 11 6.06 -11.19 -9.24
N TYR A 12 5.12 -10.73 -10.07
CA TYR A 12 3.70 -10.77 -9.77
C TYR A 12 3.13 -12.17 -9.97
N GLY A 13 2.42 -12.67 -8.95
CA GLY A 13 1.63 -13.91 -9.04
C GLY A 13 0.31 -13.69 -9.78
N GLU A 14 -0.61 -14.65 -9.72
CA GLU A 14 -1.87 -14.62 -10.49
C GLU A 14 -3.06 -14.03 -9.71
N THR A 15 -2.95 -13.93 -8.39
CA THR A 15 -4.04 -13.50 -7.48
C THR A 15 -4.62 -12.12 -7.80
N LEU A 16 -3.80 -11.22 -8.35
CA LEU A 16 -4.20 -9.84 -8.66
C LEU A 16 -4.97 -9.69 -9.98
N GLY A 17 -5.22 -10.79 -10.70
CA GLY A 17 -6.01 -10.80 -11.91
C GLY A 17 -5.28 -10.25 -13.14
N PRO A 18 -6.01 -9.63 -14.10
CA PRO A 18 -5.46 -9.28 -15.40
C PRO A 18 -4.25 -8.35 -15.33
N LYS A 19 -3.23 -8.70 -16.13
CA LYS A 19 -1.96 -7.98 -16.23
C LYS A 19 -1.90 -7.19 -17.53
N LEU A 20 -1.45 -5.93 -17.44
CA LEU A 20 -1.07 -5.11 -18.59
C LEU A 20 0.45 -4.92 -18.55
N PHE A 21 1.15 -5.31 -19.62
CA PHE A 21 2.63 -5.31 -19.68
C PHE A 21 3.28 -5.99 -18.47
N HIS A 22 2.72 -7.13 -18.03
CA HIS A 22 3.12 -7.89 -16.84
C HIS A 22 2.89 -7.21 -15.48
N THR A 23 2.17 -6.10 -15.43
CA THR A 23 1.78 -5.42 -14.19
C THR A 23 0.27 -5.61 -13.96
N PRO A 24 -0.17 -6.17 -12.82
CA PRO A 24 -1.59 -6.30 -12.52
C PRO A 24 -2.27 -4.94 -12.39
N LEU A 25 -3.43 -4.78 -13.04
CA LEU A 25 -4.19 -3.52 -13.02
C LEU A 25 -4.68 -3.16 -11.61
N MET A 26 -4.96 -4.17 -10.78
CA MET A 26 -5.45 -4.01 -9.41
C MET A 26 -4.45 -3.28 -8.51
N ILE A 27 -3.14 -3.34 -8.80
CA ILE A 27 -2.14 -2.56 -8.04
C ILE A 27 -2.45 -1.07 -8.16
N GLY A 28 -2.66 -0.57 -9.38
CA GLY A 28 -2.94 0.85 -9.60
C GLY A 28 -4.24 1.28 -8.93
N VAL A 29 -5.30 0.46 -9.03
CA VAL A 29 -6.60 0.75 -8.40
C VAL A 29 -6.48 0.83 -6.88
N ASN A 30 -5.85 -0.17 -6.25
CA ASN A 30 -5.68 -0.23 -4.81
C ASN A 30 -4.84 0.94 -4.31
N TRP A 31 -3.74 1.26 -4.99
CA TRP A 31 -2.87 2.37 -4.60
C TRP A 31 -3.53 3.73 -4.74
N LEU A 32 -4.25 4.00 -5.84
CA LEU A 32 -4.97 5.27 -6.01
C LEU A 32 -6.08 5.44 -4.96
N MET A 33 -6.80 4.36 -4.66
CA MET A 33 -7.81 4.33 -3.61
C MET A 33 -7.20 4.64 -2.24
N LEU A 34 -6.08 4.00 -1.90
CA LEU A 34 -5.41 4.22 -0.62
C LEU A 34 -4.78 5.61 -0.51
N VAL A 35 -4.22 6.16 -1.61
CA VAL A 35 -3.73 7.55 -1.64
C VAL A 35 -4.86 8.52 -1.31
N TYR A 36 -6.04 8.33 -1.92
CA TYR A 36 -7.22 9.12 -1.61
C TYR A 36 -7.62 8.99 -0.13
N CYS A 37 -7.70 7.75 0.39
CA CYS A 37 -8.12 7.53 1.77
C CYS A 37 -7.12 8.13 2.77
N SER A 38 -5.83 7.96 2.53
CA SER A 38 -4.75 8.49 3.36
C SER A 38 -4.74 10.01 3.37
N LEU A 39 -4.94 10.67 2.22
CA LEU A 39 -5.11 12.12 2.14
C LEU A 39 -6.34 12.60 2.89
N TYR A 40 -7.47 11.89 2.74
CA TYR A 40 -8.70 12.23 3.45
C TYR A 40 -8.49 12.16 4.98
N ILE A 41 -7.85 11.09 5.47
CA ILE A 41 -7.53 10.92 6.90
C ILE A 41 -6.58 12.02 7.38
N ALA A 42 -5.49 12.27 6.66
CA ALA A 42 -4.52 13.31 7.00
C ALA A 42 -5.17 14.71 7.05
N GLY A 43 -6.09 15.00 6.13
CA GLY A 43 -6.82 16.27 6.08
C GLY A 43 -7.81 16.50 7.22
N ARG A 44 -8.10 15.49 8.05
CA ARG A 44 -8.89 15.69 9.28
C ARG A 44 -8.10 16.35 10.41
N PHE A 45 -6.77 16.32 10.32
CA PHE A 45 -5.89 16.80 11.37
C PHE A 45 -4.90 17.87 10.88
N ILE A 46 -4.66 17.95 9.57
CA ILE A 46 -3.64 18.82 8.96
C ILE A 46 -4.25 19.68 7.85
N ASP A 47 -4.31 20.99 8.09
CA ASP A 47 -4.82 21.97 7.12
C ASP A 47 -3.80 22.34 6.04
N THR A 48 -2.50 22.30 6.37
CA THR A 48 -1.41 22.68 5.47
C THR A 48 -1.18 21.61 4.39
N PRO A 49 -1.35 21.91 3.09
CA PRO A 49 -1.22 20.94 1.99
C PRO A 49 0.04 20.09 2.05
N TYR A 50 1.20 20.74 2.22
CA TYR A 50 2.50 20.08 2.25
C TYR A 50 2.63 19.06 3.39
N PHE A 51 2.22 19.40 4.61
CA PHE A 51 2.28 18.47 5.73
C PHE A 51 1.21 17.39 5.63
N ARG A 52 0.03 17.72 5.07
CA ARG A 52 -1.03 16.75 4.82
C ARG A 52 -0.58 15.64 3.86
N THR A 53 0.13 15.98 2.79
CA THR A 53 0.63 15.00 1.81
C THR A 53 1.76 14.15 2.39
N ILE A 54 2.63 14.72 3.24
CA ILE A 54 3.63 13.95 3.98
C ILE A 54 2.97 12.91 4.89
N VAL A 55 1.99 13.33 5.70
CA VAL A 55 1.28 12.40 6.60
C VAL A 55 0.56 11.31 5.81
N ALA A 56 -0.09 11.68 4.70
CA ALA A 56 -0.73 10.70 3.81
C ALA A 56 0.28 9.69 3.23
N ALA A 57 1.46 10.15 2.79
CA ALA A 57 2.50 9.27 2.27
C ALA A 57 3.05 8.31 3.35
N VAL A 58 3.19 8.80 4.60
CA VAL A 58 3.58 7.94 5.73
C VAL A 58 2.52 6.90 6.02
N LEU A 59 1.22 7.26 6.01
CA LEU A 59 0.12 6.30 6.17
C LEU A 59 0.14 5.21 5.10
N MET A 60 0.46 5.56 3.85
CA MET A 60 0.61 4.60 2.76
C MET A 60 1.73 3.59 3.02
N VAL A 61 2.89 4.04 3.51
CA VAL A 61 4.00 3.14 3.83
C VAL A 61 3.69 2.26 5.04
N VAL A 62 3.02 2.81 6.08
CA VAL A 62 2.55 2.01 7.22
C VAL A 62 1.58 0.92 6.77
N TYR A 63 0.70 1.24 5.84
CA TYR A 63 -0.19 0.26 5.23
C TYR A 63 0.60 -0.80 4.45
N ASP A 64 1.59 -0.39 3.65
CA ASP A 64 2.44 -1.29 2.86
C ASP A 64 3.16 -2.31 3.76
N PHE A 65 3.72 -1.87 4.89
CA PHE A 65 4.32 -2.76 5.88
C PHE A 65 3.37 -3.84 6.40
N ALA A 66 2.09 -3.49 6.62
CA ALA A 66 1.08 -4.43 7.07
C ALA A 66 0.55 -5.33 5.94
N LEU A 67 0.69 -4.92 4.68
CA LEU A 67 0.25 -5.67 3.51
C LEU A 67 1.28 -6.73 3.10
N GLU A 68 2.57 -6.44 3.23
CA GLU A 68 3.66 -7.22 2.64
C GLU A 68 3.65 -8.73 2.99
N PRO A 69 3.51 -9.17 4.27
CA PRO A 69 3.55 -10.60 4.58
C PRO A 69 2.35 -11.35 4.00
N ALA A 70 1.15 -10.81 4.15
CA ALA A 70 -0.06 -11.30 3.51
C ALA A 70 0.04 -11.34 1.99
N ALA A 71 0.64 -10.34 1.35
CA ALA A 71 0.77 -10.28 -0.10
C ALA A 71 1.65 -11.40 -0.65
N VAL A 72 2.76 -11.72 0.05
CA VAL A 72 3.61 -12.86 -0.30
C VAL A 72 2.87 -14.19 -0.06
N TYR A 73 2.15 -14.32 1.06
CA TYR A 73 1.40 -15.53 1.39
C TYR A 73 0.26 -15.82 0.39
N LEU A 74 -0.42 -14.77 -0.09
CA LEU A 74 -1.53 -14.85 -1.03
C LEU A 74 -1.10 -14.92 -2.51
N ASP A 75 0.18 -15.11 -2.82
CA ASP A 75 0.71 -15.11 -4.20
C ASP A 75 0.35 -13.82 -4.97
N MET A 76 0.37 -12.66 -4.30
CA MET A 76 0.21 -11.38 -4.98
C MET A 76 1.52 -11.00 -5.69
N TRP A 77 2.65 -11.13 -4.99
CA TRP A 77 4.00 -11.05 -5.54
C TRP A 77 5.01 -11.82 -4.70
N SER A 78 6.17 -12.10 -5.28
CA SER A 78 7.31 -12.71 -4.59
C SER A 78 8.59 -11.92 -4.84
N TRP A 79 9.38 -11.71 -3.78
CA TRP A 79 10.66 -11.01 -3.82
C TRP A 79 11.81 -11.96 -4.15
N ALA A 80 12.69 -11.58 -5.06
CA ALA A 80 13.83 -12.43 -5.46
C ALA A 80 14.76 -12.79 -4.29
N GLY A 81 14.94 -11.86 -3.33
CA GLY A 81 15.74 -12.06 -2.12
C GLY A 81 14.97 -12.64 -0.92
N GLY A 82 13.70 -13.02 -1.09
CA GLY A 82 12.84 -13.54 -0.01
C GLY A 82 12.33 -12.48 0.98
N ALA A 83 12.92 -11.29 1.00
CA ALA A 83 12.48 -10.16 1.80
C ALA A 83 12.26 -8.91 0.92
N VAL A 84 11.31 -8.08 1.33
CA VAL A 84 11.06 -6.77 0.72
C VAL A 84 12.24 -5.83 0.97
N PRO A 85 12.83 -5.23 -0.08
CA PRO A 85 13.97 -4.34 0.07
C PRO A 85 13.51 -2.96 0.57
N MET A 86 14.34 -2.30 1.39
CA MET A 86 14.04 -0.96 1.93
C MET A 86 13.77 0.08 0.83
N GLN A 87 14.39 -0.08 -0.34
CA GLN A 87 14.16 0.81 -1.48
C GLN A 87 12.71 0.77 -1.98
N ASN A 88 11.98 -0.35 -1.81
CA ASN A 88 10.56 -0.44 -2.17
C ASN A 88 9.73 0.55 -1.36
N TYR A 89 9.90 0.55 -0.03
CA TYR A 89 9.20 1.48 0.86
C TYR A 89 9.54 2.93 0.57
N LEU A 90 10.82 3.23 0.25
CA LEU A 90 11.22 4.58 -0.12
C LEU A 90 10.62 5.02 -1.47
N ALA A 91 10.58 4.13 -2.45
CA ALA A 91 9.95 4.39 -3.75
C ALA A 91 8.45 4.65 -3.59
N TRP A 92 7.76 3.84 -2.81
CA TRP A 92 6.34 4.04 -2.51
C TRP A 92 6.07 5.29 -1.68
N LEU A 93 6.95 5.66 -0.74
CA LEU A 93 6.86 6.93 0.00
C LEU A 93 6.91 8.13 -0.96
N ILE A 94 7.89 8.15 -1.85
CA ILE A 94 8.07 9.22 -2.83
C ILE A 94 6.87 9.25 -3.79
N LEU A 95 6.45 8.09 -4.31
CA LEU A 95 5.33 8.01 -5.23
C LEU A 95 4.01 8.45 -4.56
N ALA A 96 3.76 8.02 -3.32
CA ALA A 96 2.60 8.43 -2.54
C ALA A 96 2.63 9.94 -2.25
N PHE A 97 3.79 10.53 -1.96
CA PHE A 97 3.92 11.97 -1.79
C PHE A 97 3.61 12.73 -3.09
N LEU A 98 4.12 12.28 -4.23
CA LEU A 98 3.88 12.91 -5.54
C LEU A 98 2.41 12.79 -5.96
N LEU A 99 1.83 11.59 -5.91
CA LEU A 99 0.42 11.36 -6.23
C LEU A 99 -0.49 12.08 -5.25
N GLY A 100 -0.13 12.08 -3.96
CA GLY A 100 -0.87 12.77 -2.92
C GLY A 100 -0.86 14.29 -3.15
N SER A 101 0.30 14.85 -3.48
CA SER A 101 0.44 16.29 -3.79
C SER A 101 -0.35 16.68 -5.04
N LEU A 102 -0.35 15.84 -6.07
CA LEU A 102 -1.17 16.04 -7.27
C LEU A 102 -2.66 16.02 -6.93
N ALA A 103 -3.12 15.01 -6.17
CA ALA A 103 -4.51 14.87 -5.79
C ALA A 103 -5.00 16.01 -4.87
N ASP A 104 -4.16 16.46 -3.95
CA ASP A 104 -4.45 17.58 -3.06
C ASP A 104 -4.53 18.91 -3.84
N TRP A 105 -3.59 19.14 -4.77
CA TRP A 105 -3.61 20.30 -5.67
C TRP A 105 -4.87 20.34 -6.54
N MET A 106 -5.31 19.19 -7.04
CA MET A 106 -6.56 19.01 -7.77
C MET A 106 -7.81 19.09 -6.87
N LYS A 107 -7.63 19.20 -5.54
CA LYS A 107 -8.71 19.22 -4.54
C LYS A 107 -9.62 17.99 -4.62
N LEU A 108 -9.04 16.83 -4.95
CA LEU A 108 -9.77 15.56 -5.09
C LEU A 108 -10.37 15.04 -3.79
N PRO A 109 -9.70 15.12 -2.61
CA PRO A 109 -10.29 14.64 -1.38
C PRO A 109 -11.57 15.43 -1.07
N ALA A 110 -12.73 14.76 -1.17
CA ALA A 110 -13.98 15.36 -0.75
C ALA A 110 -13.91 15.69 0.74
N ARG A 111 -14.37 16.88 1.14
CA ARG A 111 -14.43 17.26 2.57
C ARG A 111 -15.29 16.29 3.38
N GLU A 112 -16.29 15.67 2.74
CA GLU A 112 -17.17 14.69 3.36
C GLU A 112 -17.10 13.35 2.61
N ASN A 113 -16.31 12.40 3.11
CA ASN A 113 -16.29 11.03 2.63
C ASN A 113 -16.39 10.06 3.82
N LYS A 114 -17.58 9.50 4.02
CA LYS A 114 -17.86 8.59 5.15
C LYS A 114 -17.23 7.20 4.97
N ILE A 115 -16.78 6.86 3.75
CA ILE A 115 -16.26 5.52 3.41
C ILE A 115 -14.74 5.48 3.54
N ALA A 116 -14.04 6.56 3.20
CA ALA A 116 -12.58 6.59 3.14
C ALA A 116 -11.89 6.14 4.43
N LEU A 117 -12.36 6.63 5.59
CA LEU A 117 -11.78 6.26 6.88
C LEU A 117 -12.07 4.79 7.24
N PRO A 118 -13.33 4.31 7.24
CA PRO A 118 -13.61 2.89 7.47
C PRO A 118 -12.88 1.96 6.50
N LEU A 119 -12.83 2.31 5.22
CA LEU A 119 -12.21 1.48 4.18
C LEU A 119 -10.72 1.24 4.48
N PHE A 120 -9.98 2.31 4.76
CA PHE A 120 -8.55 2.22 5.10
C PHE A 120 -8.32 1.33 6.32
N PHE A 121 -9.06 1.55 7.41
CA PHE A 121 -8.84 0.81 8.66
C PHE A 121 -9.36 -0.63 8.61
N VAL A 122 -10.42 -0.92 7.86
CA VAL A 122 -10.89 -2.29 7.64
C VAL A 122 -9.87 -3.08 6.82
N GLN A 123 -9.33 -2.49 5.74
CA GLN A 123 -8.28 -3.15 4.96
C GLN A 123 -7.01 -3.36 5.79
N LEU A 124 -6.56 -2.32 6.51
CA LEU A 124 -5.40 -2.43 7.39
C LEU A 124 -5.60 -3.52 8.46
N GLY A 125 -6.77 -3.53 9.12
CA GLY A 125 -7.11 -4.53 10.12
C GLY A 125 -7.21 -5.94 9.54
N PHE A 126 -7.72 -6.08 8.31
CA PHE A 126 -7.75 -7.36 7.60
C PHE A 126 -6.34 -7.91 7.36
N PHE A 127 -5.43 -7.10 6.83
CA PHE A 127 -4.05 -7.55 6.57
C PHE A 127 -3.28 -7.83 7.86
N ILE A 128 -3.40 -7.00 8.88
CA ILE A 128 -2.81 -7.28 10.21
C ILE A 128 -3.36 -8.60 10.79
N GLY A 129 -4.68 -8.81 10.71
CA GLY A 129 -5.30 -10.05 11.19
C GLY A 129 -4.80 -11.29 10.44
N LEU A 130 -4.64 -11.17 9.12
CA LEU A 130 -4.10 -12.25 8.28
C LEU A 130 -2.62 -12.52 8.59
N ASP A 131 -1.81 -11.48 8.79
CA ASP A 131 -0.41 -11.61 9.19
C ASP A 131 -0.26 -12.32 10.54
N LEU A 132 -1.10 -11.96 11.52
CA LEU A 132 -1.12 -12.63 12.83
C LEU A 132 -1.50 -14.11 12.69
N TRP A 133 -2.47 -14.43 11.83
CA TRP A 133 -2.83 -15.81 11.52
C TRP A 133 -1.66 -16.57 10.91
N ILE A 134 -1.00 -16.02 9.90
CA ILE A 134 0.17 -16.63 9.22
C ILE A 134 1.30 -16.90 10.23
N ILE A 135 1.54 -15.99 11.17
CA ILE A 135 2.54 -16.18 12.22
C ILE A 135 2.12 -17.31 13.18
N ALA A 136 0.85 -17.34 13.60
CA ALA A 136 0.34 -18.38 14.49
C ALA A 136 0.40 -19.78 13.86
N GLU A 137 0.03 -19.90 12.59
CA GLU A 137 0.11 -21.14 11.81
C GLU A 137 1.55 -21.67 11.78
N LYS A 138 2.54 -20.82 11.46
CA LYS A 138 3.96 -21.21 11.46
C LYS A 138 4.47 -21.67 12.82
N ILE A 139 4.03 -21.04 13.92
CA ILE A 139 4.44 -21.45 15.27
C ILE A 139 3.87 -22.83 15.62
N TRP A 140 2.61 -23.07 15.25
CA TRP A 140 1.94 -24.36 15.51
C TRP A 140 2.56 -25.51 14.73
N GLU A 141 2.97 -25.30 13.48
CA GLU A 141 3.64 -26.33 12.68
C GLU A 141 5.04 -26.70 13.20
N LEU A 142 5.67 -25.82 13.98
CA LEU A 142 7.01 -26.02 14.55
C LEU A 142 7.01 -26.65 15.96
N SER A 143 5.84 -26.82 16.60
CA SER A 143 5.67 -27.43 17.94
C SER A 143 5.29 -28.90 17.87
#